data_AF-A0A023FK45-F1
#
_entry.id   AF-A0A023FK45-F1
#
_cell.length_a   1.000
_cell.length_b   1.000
_cell.length_c   1.000
_cell.angle_alpha   90.00
_cell.angle_beta   90.00
_cell.angle_gamma   90.00
#
_symmetry.space_group_name_H-M   'P 1'
#
loop_
_entity.id
_entity.type
_entity.pdbx_description
1 polymer ?
#
loop_
_entity_poly.entity_id
_entity_poly.type
_entity_poly.pdbx_seq_one_letter_code
_entity_poly.pdbx_strand_id
1 'polypeptide(L)'
;TVLGYDDVCKIDFGTHINGQIIDCAFTLTFNNKYDKLLEAVRDATNTGIKTAGIDVRLCDIGEAIQEVMESYEVELDGKTYQVKAIRNLNGHSIGPYRIHAGKTVPIVKGGEAVRMEEGEVYAIETFGSTGKGYVHDDMEVSHYMKNFDAGRVPLRLPRSKALLTVINQNFGTLAFCRRWLDRLGQSKYLMALKDLCDKSIVDPYPPLCDTKGCYTAQFEHTILLRPTCKEIISRGTDY
;
A
#
# COMPACT_ATOMS: atom_id res chain seq x y z
N THR A 1 1.82 4.28 21.21
CA THR A 1 0.93 5.33 20.65
C THR A 1 -0.50 4.99 21.00
N VAL A 2 -1.30 5.99 21.38
CA VAL A 2 -2.75 5.85 21.62
C VAL A 2 -3.46 6.65 20.54
N LEU A 3 -4.51 6.09 19.94
CA LEU A 3 -5.31 6.76 18.91
C LEU A 3 -6.07 7.95 19.53
N GLY A 4 -5.88 9.14 18.97
CA GLY A 4 -6.51 10.39 19.38
C GLY A 4 -7.75 10.76 18.57
N TYR A 5 -8.51 11.75 19.06
CA TYR A 5 -9.73 12.25 18.41
C TYR A 5 -9.46 12.93 17.06
N ASP A 6 -8.35 13.68 16.97
CA ASP A 6 -7.94 14.38 15.76
C ASP A 6 -7.00 13.55 14.86
N ASP A 7 -6.86 12.25 15.11
CA ASP A 7 -6.04 11.39 14.26
C ASP A 7 -6.77 11.03 12.95
N VAL A 8 -5.99 11.00 11.86
CA VAL A 8 -6.41 10.48 10.54
C VAL A 8 -5.71 9.14 10.30
N CYS A 9 -6.38 8.07 10.66
CA CYS A 9 -5.80 6.73 10.72
C CYS A 9 -6.17 5.92 9.47
N LYS A 10 -5.18 5.47 8.71
CA LYS A 10 -5.40 4.54 7.59
C LYS A 10 -5.40 3.12 8.16
N ILE A 11 -6.48 2.39 7.95
CA ILE A 11 -6.60 0.98 8.30
C ILE A 11 -6.45 0.20 6.99
N ASP A 12 -5.30 -0.44 6.87
CA ASP A 12 -4.87 -1.16 5.68
C ASP A 12 -4.44 -2.56 6.12
N PHE A 13 -5.14 -3.58 5.62
CA PHE A 13 -4.87 -4.97 5.95
C PHE A 13 -5.28 -5.91 4.82
N GLY A 14 -4.46 -6.95 4.63
CA GLY A 14 -4.73 -7.98 3.64
C GLY A 14 -5.27 -9.29 4.22
N THR A 15 -6.01 -10.01 3.40
CA THR A 15 -6.36 -11.42 3.62
C THR A 15 -6.03 -12.24 2.38
N HIS A 16 -5.87 -13.56 2.52
CA HIS A 16 -5.64 -14.40 1.34
C HIS A 16 -6.18 -15.82 1.51
N ILE A 17 -6.51 -16.45 0.38
CA ILE A 17 -6.78 -17.90 0.29
C ILE A 17 -5.86 -18.46 -0.79
N ASN A 18 -5.02 -19.44 -0.45
CA ASN A 18 -4.07 -20.05 -1.38
C ASN A 18 -3.20 -19.02 -2.15
N GLY A 19 -2.79 -17.96 -1.47
CA GLY A 19 -1.99 -16.88 -2.04
C GLY A 19 -2.74 -15.88 -2.91
N GLN A 20 -4.06 -16.04 -3.10
CA GLN A 20 -4.91 -15.03 -3.75
C GLN A 20 -5.21 -13.95 -2.73
N ILE A 21 -4.56 -12.79 -2.88
CA ILE A 21 -4.57 -11.71 -1.89
C ILE A 21 -5.70 -10.73 -2.20
N ILE A 22 -6.39 -10.30 -1.14
CA ILE A 22 -7.19 -9.07 -1.12
C ILE A 22 -6.37 -8.02 -0.38
N ASP A 23 -6.09 -6.93 -1.07
CA ASP A 23 -5.54 -5.68 -0.54
C ASP A 23 -6.63 -4.60 -0.57
N CYS A 24 -6.91 -4.01 0.59
CA CYS A 24 -8.06 -3.14 0.76
C CYS A 24 -7.90 -2.30 2.03
N ALA A 25 -8.13 -1.01 1.89
CA ALA A 25 -7.86 -0.04 2.94
C ALA A 25 -8.93 1.06 2.97
N PHE A 26 -9.10 1.65 4.15
CA PHE A 26 -9.95 2.82 4.37
C PHE A 26 -9.34 3.75 5.40
N THR A 27 -9.80 4.99 5.42
CA THR A 27 -9.40 5.97 6.43
C THR A 27 -10.47 6.12 7.51
N LEU A 28 -10.04 6.00 8.77
CA LEU A 28 -10.82 6.25 9.98
C LEU A 28 -10.51 7.64 10.55
N THR A 29 -11.56 8.41 10.80
CA THR A 29 -11.52 9.69 11.50
C THR A 29 -12.66 9.76 12.52
N PHE A 30 -12.45 10.49 13.62
CA PHE A 30 -13.52 10.80 14.58
C PHE A 30 -14.00 12.24 14.46
N ASN A 31 -13.14 13.13 13.98
CA ASN A 31 -13.47 14.53 13.76
C ASN A 31 -13.91 14.76 12.29
N ASN A 32 -15.12 15.26 12.12
CA ASN A 32 -15.73 15.51 10.80
C ASN A 32 -15.00 16.59 9.99
N LYS A 33 -14.07 17.35 10.59
CA LYS A 33 -13.25 18.33 9.83
C LYS A 33 -12.50 17.69 8.66
N TYR A 34 -12.23 16.38 8.73
CA TYR A 34 -11.52 15.63 7.69
C TYR A 34 -12.43 15.06 6.58
N ASP A 35 -13.76 15.17 6.70
CA ASP A 35 -14.70 14.48 5.80
C ASP A 35 -14.45 14.80 4.33
N LYS A 36 -14.15 16.08 4.01
CA LYS A 36 -13.89 16.49 2.63
C LYS A 36 -12.57 15.95 2.08
N LEU A 37 -11.57 15.75 2.93
CA LEU A 37 -10.32 15.07 2.55
C LEU A 37 -10.59 13.59 2.25
N LEU A 38 -11.37 12.91 3.09
CA LEU A 38 -11.75 11.51 2.86
C LEU A 38 -12.61 11.36 1.60
N GLU A 39 -13.53 12.30 1.35
CA GLU A 39 -14.34 12.33 0.12
C GLU A 39 -13.45 12.43 -1.12
N ALA A 40 -12.50 13.36 -1.15
CA ALA A 40 -11.57 13.56 -2.27
C ALA A 40 -10.81 12.26 -2.60
N VAL A 41 -10.23 11.61 -1.59
CA VAL A 41 -9.44 10.39 -1.79
C VAL A 41 -10.31 9.22 -2.22
N ARG A 42 -11.53 9.11 -1.67
CA ARG A 42 -12.47 8.06 -2.06
C ARG A 42 -12.93 8.22 -3.50
N ASP A 43 -13.24 9.45 -3.92
CA ASP A 43 -13.66 9.73 -5.30
C ASP A 43 -12.52 9.52 -6.29
N ALA A 44 -11.30 9.93 -5.94
CA ALA A 44 -10.11 9.66 -6.73
C ALA A 44 -9.84 8.15 -6.86
N THR A 45 -9.99 7.36 -5.79
CA THR A 45 -9.87 5.90 -5.82
C THR A 45 -10.92 5.28 -6.73
N ASN A 46 -12.19 5.67 -6.59
CA ASN A 46 -13.27 5.20 -7.44
C ASN A 46 -13.11 5.61 -8.90
N THR A 47 -12.52 6.76 -9.17
CA THR A 47 -12.12 7.20 -10.51
C THR A 47 -11.05 6.28 -11.08
N GLY A 48 -10.01 5.98 -10.32
CA GLY A 48 -8.99 4.99 -10.71
C GLY A 48 -9.61 3.63 -11.04
N ILE A 49 -10.51 3.14 -10.17
CA ILE A 49 -11.23 1.88 -10.38
C ILE A 49 -12.08 1.95 -11.64
N LYS A 50 -12.81 3.04 -11.88
CA LYS A 50 -13.66 3.22 -13.06
C LYS A 50 -12.84 3.24 -14.34
N THR A 51 -11.71 3.93 -14.34
CA THR A 51 -10.80 4.07 -15.49
C THR A 51 -10.04 2.78 -15.79
N ALA A 52 -9.70 1.97 -14.79
CA ALA A 52 -8.97 0.71 -14.97
C ALA A 52 -9.70 -0.27 -15.90
N GLY A 53 -8.95 -1.07 -16.66
CA GLY A 53 -9.54 -2.05 -17.58
C GLY A 53 -8.49 -2.66 -18.50
N ILE A 54 -8.83 -3.77 -19.14
CA ILE A 54 -7.98 -4.41 -20.15
C ILE A 54 -7.66 -3.38 -21.25
N ASP A 55 -6.40 -3.35 -21.69
CA ASP A 55 -5.81 -2.42 -22.66
C ASP A 55 -5.69 -0.95 -22.22
N VAL A 56 -6.13 -0.60 -21.01
CA VAL A 56 -5.97 0.75 -20.45
C VAL A 56 -4.51 0.98 -20.07
N ARG A 57 -3.98 2.15 -20.44
CA ARG A 57 -2.62 2.55 -20.07
C ARG A 57 -2.59 3.02 -18.61
N LEU A 58 -1.60 2.56 -17.86
CA LEU A 58 -1.41 2.90 -16.44
C LEU A 58 -1.28 4.41 -16.24
N CYS A 59 -0.59 5.13 -17.14
CA CYS A 59 -0.48 6.59 -17.10
C CYS A 59 -1.84 7.32 -17.18
N ASP A 60 -2.80 6.79 -17.94
CA ASP A 60 -4.12 7.42 -18.12
C ASP A 60 -4.96 7.29 -16.83
N ILE A 61 -4.77 6.18 -16.11
CA ILE A 61 -5.37 5.98 -14.79
C ILE A 61 -4.82 7.01 -13.81
N GLY A 62 -3.50 7.21 -13.79
CA GLY A 62 -2.87 8.20 -12.91
C GLY A 62 -3.27 9.63 -13.21
N GLU A 63 -3.44 9.99 -14.48
CA GLU A 63 -3.93 11.31 -14.88
C GLU A 63 -5.38 11.54 -14.41
N ALA A 64 -6.27 10.57 -14.63
CA ALA A 64 -7.66 10.67 -14.19
C ALA A 64 -7.79 10.75 -12.65
N ILE A 65 -7.00 9.96 -11.91
CA ILE A 65 -6.95 10.01 -10.45
C ILE A 65 -6.52 11.40 -9.98
N GLN A 66 -5.46 11.95 -10.58
CA GLN A 66 -4.95 13.26 -10.20
C GLN A 66 -5.95 14.38 -10.47
N GLU A 67 -6.60 14.36 -11.63
CA GLU A 67 -7.63 15.34 -12.00
C GLU A 67 -8.72 15.43 -10.93
N VAL A 68 -9.25 14.28 -10.51
CA VAL A 68 -10.31 14.21 -9.49
C VAL A 68 -9.76 14.56 -8.11
N MET A 69 -8.59 14.06 -7.72
CA MET A 69 -8.02 14.38 -6.40
C MET A 69 -7.78 15.89 -6.26
N GLU A 70 -7.19 16.53 -7.26
CA GLU A 70 -6.79 17.93 -7.24
C GLU A 70 -7.95 18.90 -7.54
N SER A 71 -9.14 18.41 -7.88
CA SER A 71 -10.36 19.24 -7.97
C SER A 71 -10.97 19.57 -6.60
N TYR A 72 -10.49 18.94 -5.53
CA TYR A 72 -10.97 19.16 -4.18
C TYR A 72 -10.13 20.18 -3.41
N GLU A 73 -10.81 21.07 -2.70
CA GLU A 73 -10.23 21.94 -1.67
C GLU A 73 -10.82 21.58 -0.30
N VAL A 74 -10.00 21.69 0.75
CA VAL A 74 -10.38 21.41 2.14
C VAL A 74 -9.92 22.55 3.04
N GLU A 75 -10.73 22.91 4.03
CA GLU A 75 -10.36 23.85 5.09
C GLU A 75 -10.13 23.08 6.40
N LEU A 76 -8.91 23.13 6.93
CA LEU A 76 -8.54 22.48 8.18
C LEU A 76 -7.86 23.50 9.08
N ASP A 77 -8.43 23.68 10.28
CA ASP A 77 -7.87 24.55 11.32
C ASP A 77 -7.60 25.99 10.83
N GLY A 78 -8.53 26.54 10.02
CA GLY A 78 -8.46 27.90 9.46
C GLY A 78 -7.51 28.07 8.27
N LYS A 79 -7.04 26.97 7.67
CA LYS A 79 -6.19 26.99 6.48
C LYS A 79 -6.79 26.14 5.36
N THR A 80 -6.81 26.71 4.16
CA THR A 80 -7.27 26.04 2.95
C THR A 80 -6.13 25.30 2.25
N TYR A 81 -6.43 24.11 1.74
CA TYR A 81 -5.53 23.26 1.00
C TYR A 81 -6.23 22.71 -0.23
N GLN A 82 -5.58 22.78 -1.38
CA GLN A 82 -5.88 21.87 -2.48
C GLN A 82 -5.34 20.47 -2.09
N VAL A 83 -6.17 19.43 -2.23
CA VAL A 83 -5.74 18.05 -1.94
C VAL A 83 -4.75 17.61 -3.00
N LYS A 84 -3.58 17.09 -2.59
CA LYS A 84 -2.54 16.62 -3.52
C LYS A 84 -2.41 15.11 -3.48
N ALA A 85 -2.34 14.49 -4.65
CA ALA A 85 -1.93 13.09 -4.75
C ALA A 85 -0.48 12.92 -4.27
N ILE A 86 -0.21 11.87 -3.48
CA ILE A 86 1.16 11.55 -3.05
C ILE A 86 1.92 10.88 -4.21
N ARG A 87 2.67 11.67 -4.97
CA ARG A 87 3.19 11.28 -6.30
C ARG A 87 4.19 10.13 -6.33
N ASN A 88 4.75 9.72 -5.19
CA ASN A 88 5.65 8.57 -5.07
C ASN A 88 5.02 7.38 -4.30
N LEU A 89 3.70 7.37 -4.17
CA LEU A 89 2.90 6.18 -3.85
C LEU A 89 2.06 5.81 -5.05
N ASN A 90 1.72 4.53 -5.18
CA ASN A 90 1.11 3.95 -6.37
C ASN A 90 0.31 2.73 -5.96
N GLY A 91 -0.78 2.43 -6.68
CA GLY A 91 -1.33 1.08 -6.66
C GLY A 91 -0.42 0.09 -7.40
N HIS A 92 -0.81 -1.17 -7.46
CA HIS A 92 0.06 -2.20 -8.02
C HIS A 92 -0.70 -3.43 -8.51
N SER A 93 -0.08 -4.17 -9.44
CA SER A 93 -0.52 -5.52 -9.78
C SER A 93 -0.26 -6.47 -8.61
N ILE A 94 -1.13 -7.46 -8.42
CA ILE A 94 -1.04 -8.51 -7.39
C ILE A 94 -0.88 -9.87 -8.07
N GLY A 95 -0.04 -10.73 -7.49
CA GLY A 95 0.16 -12.10 -7.95
C GLY A 95 0.06 -13.11 -6.80
N PRO A 96 0.04 -14.42 -7.09
CA PRO A 96 -0.04 -15.45 -6.05
C PRO A 96 1.13 -15.33 -5.06
N TYR A 97 0.81 -15.09 -3.77
CA TYR A 97 1.78 -14.85 -2.70
C TYR A 97 2.75 -13.67 -2.96
N ARG A 98 2.40 -12.74 -3.85
CA ARG A 98 3.23 -11.61 -4.24
C ARG A 98 2.38 -10.34 -4.26
N ILE A 99 2.44 -9.57 -3.18
CA ILE A 99 1.64 -8.34 -3.02
C ILE A 99 1.95 -7.33 -4.14
N HIS A 100 3.23 -7.15 -4.48
CA HIS A 100 3.68 -6.33 -5.60
C HIS A 100 4.21 -7.20 -6.75
N ALA A 101 3.38 -7.44 -7.78
CA ALA A 101 3.70 -8.33 -8.91
C ALA A 101 4.48 -7.67 -10.05
N GLY A 102 4.77 -6.37 -9.98
CA GLY A 102 5.75 -5.69 -10.83
C GLY A 102 5.21 -4.50 -11.63
N LYS A 103 3.91 -4.44 -11.94
CA LYS A 103 3.30 -3.24 -12.53
C LYS A 103 2.83 -2.29 -11.43
N THR A 104 3.08 -0.99 -11.60
CA THR A 104 2.64 0.07 -10.69
C THR A 104 1.56 0.93 -11.34
N VAL A 105 0.50 1.23 -10.60
CA VAL A 105 -0.61 2.09 -11.04
C VAL A 105 -0.33 3.50 -10.51
N PRO A 106 0.11 4.45 -11.34
CA PRO A 106 0.38 5.81 -10.88
C PRO A 106 -0.90 6.49 -10.41
N ILE A 107 -0.75 7.46 -9.50
CA ILE A 107 -1.85 8.34 -9.04
C ILE A 107 -1.63 9.80 -9.45
N VAL A 108 -0.67 10.01 -10.36
CA VAL A 108 -0.34 11.28 -11.01
C VAL A 108 -0.07 11.05 -12.49
N LYS A 109 -0.26 12.10 -13.30
CA LYS A 109 0.10 12.07 -14.73
C LYS A 109 1.61 11.89 -14.94
N GLY A 110 1.99 11.41 -16.13
CA GLY A 110 3.39 11.28 -16.55
C GLY A 110 4.03 9.91 -16.28
N GLY A 111 3.24 8.92 -15.83
CA GLY A 111 3.68 7.53 -15.70
C GLY A 111 3.92 6.82 -17.03
N GLU A 112 4.28 5.55 -16.97
CA GLU A 112 4.52 4.73 -18.15
C GLU A 112 3.22 4.36 -18.89
N ALA A 113 3.30 4.25 -20.21
CA ALA A 113 2.18 3.85 -21.07
C ALA A 113 1.98 2.31 -21.14
N VAL A 114 2.48 1.58 -20.14
CA VAL A 114 2.23 0.13 -19.98
C VAL A 114 0.74 -0.11 -19.83
N ARG A 115 0.23 -1.19 -20.41
CA ARG A 115 -1.20 -1.53 -20.37
C ARG A 115 -1.50 -2.59 -19.31
N MET A 116 -2.70 -2.48 -18.75
CA MET A 116 -3.34 -3.57 -18.00
C MET A 116 -3.75 -4.68 -18.97
N GLU A 117 -3.57 -5.93 -18.56
CA GLU A 117 -3.83 -7.12 -19.35
C GLU A 117 -4.97 -7.96 -18.77
N GLU A 118 -5.60 -8.77 -19.64
CA GLU A 118 -6.61 -9.73 -19.20
C GLU A 118 -6.04 -10.72 -18.18
N GLY A 119 -6.79 -11.00 -17.12
CA GLY A 119 -6.42 -11.94 -16.06
C GLY A 119 -5.57 -11.33 -14.94
N GLU A 120 -5.12 -10.09 -15.07
CA GLU A 120 -4.38 -9.40 -14.01
C GLU A 120 -5.29 -8.99 -12.84
N VAL A 121 -4.68 -8.93 -11.66
CA VAL A 121 -5.29 -8.45 -10.42
C VAL A 121 -4.56 -7.18 -10.01
N TYR A 122 -5.29 -6.18 -9.56
CA TYR A 122 -4.72 -4.90 -9.14
C TYR A 122 -5.28 -4.44 -7.80
N ALA A 123 -4.39 -3.96 -6.94
CA ALA A 123 -4.70 -2.98 -5.90
C ALA A 123 -4.81 -1.60 -6.55
N ILE A 124 -5.99 -1.00 -6.48
CA ILE A 124 -6.21 0.39 -6.86
C ILE A 124 -6.36 1.20 -5.59
N GLU A 125 -5.27 1.86 -5.19
CA GLU A 125 -5.18 2.71 -4.03
C GLU A 125 -4.78 4.13 -4.42
N THR A 126 -5.28 5.10 -3.66
CA THR A 126 -4.88 6.50 -3.82
C THR A 126 -4.65 7.15 -2.48
N PHE A 127 -3.78 8.16 -2.47
CA PHE A 127 -3.37 8.85 -1.27
C PHE A 127 -3.45 10.35 -1.48
N GLY A 128 -4.32 11.01 -0.71
CA GLY A 128 -4.42 12.47 -0.67
C GLY A 128 -3.64 13.04 0.50
N SER A 129 -2.98 14.18 0.29
CA SER A 129 -2.19 14.88 1.31
C SER A 129 -2.47 16.38 1.29
N THR A 130 -2.46 16.99 2.48
CA THR A 130 -2.41 18.46 2.64
C THR A 130 -0.98 19.01 2.68
N GLY A 131 0.02 18.13 2.61
CA GLY A 131 1.45 18.44 2.70
C GLY A 131 2.12 18.70 1.36
N LYS A 132 3.28 18.05 1.16
CA LYS A 132 4.08 18.15 -0.08
C LYS A 132 3.60 17.20 -1.16
N GLY A 133 2.70 16.26 -0.85
CA GLY A 133 2.28 15.20 -1.77
C GLY A 133 3.46 14.30 -2.13
N TYR A 134 4.32 14.02 -1.16
CA TYR A 134 5.50 13.17 -1.32
C TYR A 134 5.90 12.57 0.03
N VAL A 135 6.12 11.26 0.06
CA VAL A 135 6.52 10.54 1.27
C VAL A 135 8.01 10.26 1.30
N HIS A 136 8.55 10.14 2.52
CA HIS A 136 9.89 9.69 2.82
C HIS A 136 9.84 8.69 3.96
N ASP A 137 10.85 7.83 4.04
CA ASP A 137 11.02 6.89 5.14
C ASP A 137 11.19 7.66 6.46
N ASP A 138 10.38 7.32 7.46
CA ASP A 138 10.49 7.88 8.80
C ASP A 138 10.09 6.82 9.86
N MET A 139 10.39 7.10 11.13
CA MET A 139 10.08 6.25 12.28
C MET A 139 10.76 4.86 12.27
N GLU A 140 10.39 4.01 13.23
CA GLU A 140 10.98 2.67 13.34
C GLU A 140 10.33 1.68 12.36
N VAL A 141 11.16 0.95 11.60
CA VAL A 141 10.72 -0.09 10.68
C VAL A 141 9.98 -1.20 11.41
N SER A 142 8.78 -1.52 10.94
CA SER A 142 7.97 -2.62 11.47
C SER A 142 7.63 -3.70 10.44
N HIS A 143 7.56 -3.35 9.15
CA HIS A 143 7.21 -4.25 8.05
C HIS A 143 8.45 -4.77 7.33
N TYR A 144 8.37 -6.04 6.96
CA TYR A 144 9.42 -6.78 6.27
C TYR A 144 8.78 -7.75 5.29
N MET A 145 9.42 -8.01 4.17
CA MET A 145 8.95 -9.02 3.23
C MET A 145 10.14 -9.75 2.65
N LYS A 146 10.02 -11.06 2.46
CA LYS A 146 11.07 -11.79 1.75
C LYS A 146 11.07 -11.32 0.29
N ASN A 147 12.24 -11.00 -0.24
CA ASN A 147 12.36 -10.67 -1.65
C ASN A 147 11.92 -11.89 -2.49
N PHE A 148 10.90 -11.71 -3.33
CA PHE A 148 10.28 -12.79 -4.09
C PHE A 148 11.27 -13.47 -5.03
N ASP A 149 12.18 -12.68 -5.62
CA ASP A 149 13.14 -13.11 -6.62
C ASP A 149 14.50 -13.50 -6.00
N ALA A 150 14.63 -13.43 -4.67
CA ALA A 150 15.87 -13.81 -3.99
C ALA A 150 16.16 -15.31 -4.15
N GLY A 151 17.30 -15.59 -4.78
CA GLY A 151 17.87 -16.93 -4.87
C GLY A 151 18.37 -17.46 -3.52
N ARG A 152 18.96 -18.66 -3.56
CA ARG A 152 19.53 -19.28 -2.36
C ARG A 152 20.82 -18.56 -1.94
N VAL A 153 20.76 -17.78 -0.86
CA VAL A 153 21.93 -17.10 -0.29
C VAL A 153 22.51 -17.92 0.88
N PRO A 154 23.80 -18.30 0.86
CA PRO A 154 24.43 -19.00 1.98
C PRO A 154 24.52 -18.14 3.24
N LEU A 155 23.74 -18.48 4.26
CA LEU A 155 23.85 -17.86 5.59
C LEU A 155 24.95 -18.56 6.40
N ARG A 156 25.78 -17.80 7.12
CA ARG A 156 26.79 -18.35 8.04
C ARG A 156 26.28 -18.38 9.48
N LEU A 157 25.56 -17.34 9.90
CA LEU A 157 25.07 -17.19 11.26
C LEU A 157 23.92 -18.17 11.56
N PRO A 158 24.02 -19.01 12.62
CA PRO A 158 22.95 -19.94 12.97
C PRO A 158 21.61 -19.27 13.26
N ARG A 159 21.61 -18.09 13.90
CA ARG A 159 20.39 -17.34 14.19
C ARG A 159 19.70 -16.80 12.94
N SER A 160 20.45 -16.32 11.94
CA SER A 160 19.88 -15.89 10.66
C SER A 160 19.26 -17.07 9.90
N LYS A 161 19.92 -18.23 9.92
CA LYS A 161 19.34 -19.46 9.34
C LYS A 161 18.03 -19.84 10.01
N ALA A 162 18.02 -19.87 11.35
CA ALA A 162 16.84 -20.22 12.12
C ALA A 162 15.68 -19.24 11.84
N LEU A 163 15.96 -17.93 11.84
CA LEU A 163 14.94 -16.92 11.54
C LEU A 163 14.42 -17.04 10.10
N LEU A 164 15.29 -17.26 9.11
CA LEU A 164 14.86 -17.45 7.73
C LEU A 164 13.98 -18.70 7.57
N THR A 165 14.28 -19.78 8.30
CA THR A 165 13.40 -20.97 8.34
C THR A 165 12.02 -20.61 8.87
N VAL A 166 11.93 -19.85 9.97
CA VAL A 166 10.66 -19.36 10.52
C VAL A 166 9.89 -18.52 9.50
N ILE A 167 10.58 -17.59 8.82
CA ILE A 167 9.97 -16.75 7.79
C ILE A 167 9.42 -17.60 6.64
N ASN A 168 10.22 -18.54 6.12
CA ASN A 168 9.78 -19.41 5.02
C ASN A 168 8.58 -20.29 5.40
N GLN A 169 8.53 -20.79 6.64
CA GLN A 169 7.45 -21.68 7.09
C GLN A 169 6.14 -20.94 7.38
N ASN A 170 6.21 -19.70 7.85
CA ASN A 170 5.03 -18.97 8.34
C ASN A 170 4.52 -17.92 7.35
N PHE A 171 5.40 -17.32 6.55
CA PHE A 171 5.06 -16.19 5.67
C PHE A 171 5.41 -16.46 4.20
N GLY A 172 6.45 -17.26 3.93
CA GLY A 172 6.95 -17.47 2.58
C GLY A 172 7.45 -16.16 1.97
N THR A 173 6.75 -15.65 0.96
CA THR A 173 6.99 -14.35 0.31
C THR A 173 5.98 -13.27 0.71
N LEU A 174 5.01 -13.58 1.58
CA LEU A 174 4.10 -12.58 2.12
C LEU A 174 4.84 -11.67 3.12
N ALA A 175 4.38 -10.42 3.19
CA ALA A 175 4.88 -9.48 4.18
C ALA A 175 4.56 -9.96 5.61
N PHE A 176 5.40 -9.54 6.55
CA PHE A 176 5.23 -9.80 7.98
C PHE A 176 5.71 -8.60 8.80
N CYS A 177 5.37 -8.60 10.09
CA CYS A 177 5.85 -7.58 11.02
C CYS A 177 6.51 -8.20 12.26
N ARG A 178 7.30 -7.38 12.97
CA ARG A 178 8.01 -7.81 14.21
C ARG A 178 7.09 -8.46 15.24
N ARG A 179 5.89 -7.91 15.44
CA ARG A 179 4.88 -8.45 16.39
C ARG A 179 4.47 -9.89 16.05
N TRP A 180 4.50 -10.29 14.78
CA TRP A 180 4.17 -11.66 14.38
C TRP A 180 5.31 -12.63 14.71
N LEU A 181 6.57 -12.19 14.60
CA LEU A 181 7.70 -12.97 15.10
C LEU A 181 7.63 -13.14 16.62
N ASP A 182 7.28 -12.08 17.35
CA ASP A 182 7.09 -12.13 18.81
C ASP A 182 6.01 -13.15 19.20
N ARG A 183 4.88 -13.16 18.48
CA ARG A 183 3.76 -14.11 18.68
C ARG A 183 4.19 -15.57 18.45
N LEU A 184 5.14 -15.81 17.54
CA LEU A 184 5.73 -17.12 17.27
C LEU A 184 6.81 -17.50 18.31
N GLY A 185 6.98 -16.72 19.39
CA GLY A 185 7.97 -16.96 20.44
C GLY A 185 9.39 -16.62 20.03
N GLN A 186 9.61 -15.95 18.89
CA GLN A 186 10.94 -15.49 18.52
C GLN A 186 11.38 -14.36 19.45
N SER A 187 12.63 -14.39 19.89
CA SER A 187 13.23 -13.34 20.71
C SER A 187 14.66 -13.05 20.28
N LYS A 188 15.16 -11.86 20.62
CA LYS A 188 16.54 -11.43 20.28
C LYS A 188 16.89 -11.60 18.78
N TYR A 189 15.89 -11.47 17.90
CA TYR A 189 16.01 -11.75 16.46
C TYR A 189 16.42 -10.53 15.65
N LEU A 190 16.41 -9.31 16.19
CA LEU A 190 16.65 -8.07 15.43
C LEU A 190 17.98 -8.07 14.65
N MET A 191 19.07 -8.57 15.25
CA MET A 191 20.36 -8.67 14.55
C MET A 191 20.33 -9.70 13.41
N ALA A 192 19.60 -10.80 13.61
CA ALA A 192 19.41 -11.80 12.56
C ALA A 192 18.53 -11.28 11.43
N LEU A 193 17.49 -10.50 11.75
CA LEU A 193 16.63 -9.84 10.77
C LEU A 193 17.42 -8.80 9.96
N LYS A 194 18.24 -7.98 10.62
CA LYS A 194 19.16 -7.04 9.95
C LYS A 194 20.11 -7.79 9.01
N ASP A 195 20.68 -8.91 9.44
CA ASP A 195 21.58 -9.73 8.61
C ASP A 195 20.90 -10.33 7.36
N LEU A 196 19.58 -10.59 7.42
CA LEU A 196 18.77 -10.98 6.26
C LEU A 196 18.50 -9.80 5.32
N CYS A 197 18.28 -8.60 5.88
CA CYS A 197 18.14 -7.37 5.11
C CYS A 197 19.44 -6.95 4.41
N ASP A 198 20.56 -6.97 5.11
CA ASP A 198 21.88 -6.64 4.55
C ASP A 198 22.27 -7.57 3.39
N LYS A 199 21.65 -8.76 3.31
CA LYS A 199 21.85 -9.75 2.22
C LYS A 199 20.75 -9.73 1.15
N SER A 200 19.82 -8.78 1.21
CA SER A 200 18.69 -8.67 0.26
C SER A 200 17.84 -9.94 0.18
N ILE A 201 17.78 -10.73 1.26
CA ILE A 201 16.88 -11.88 1.36
C ILE A 201 15.50 -11.40 1.84
N VAL A 202 15.50 -10.37 2.69
CA VAL A 202 14.30 -9.74 3.25
C VAL A 202 14.43 -8.24 3.08
N ASP A 203 13.46 -7.59 2.46
CA ASP A 203 13.45 -6.16 2.28
C ASP A 203 12.69 -5.49 3.45
N PRO A 204 13.26 -4.45 4.08
CA PRO A 204 12.55 -3.64 5.07
C PRO A 204 11.63 -2.64 4.39
N TYR A 205 10.42 -2.46 4.94
CA TYR A 205 9.45 -1.48 4.49
C TYR A 205 9.16 -0.49 5.63
N PRO A 206 9.94 0.61 5.74
CA PRO A 206 9.72 1.63 6.75
C PRO A 206 8.35 2.32 6.58
N PRO A 207 7.81 2.93 7.65
CA PRO A 207 6.70 3.86 7.51
C PRO A 207 7.01 4.99 6.51
N LEU A 208 6.03 5.31 5.69
CA LEU A 208 6.12 6.34 4.65
C LEU A 208 5.32 7.57 5.08
N CYS A 209 6.03 8.67 5.36
CA CYS A 209 5.47 9.89 5.93
C CYS A 209 5.65 11.08 5.00
N ASP A 210 4.63 11.92 4.87
CA ASP A 210 4.79 13.29 4.33
C ASP A 210 5.27 14.22 5.48
N THR A 211 5.50 15.48 5.18
CA THR A 211 5.96 16.52 6.10
C THR A 211 5.13 16.62 7.38
N LYS A 212 5.83 16.82 8.51
CA LYS A 212 5.23 16.96 9.83
C LYS A 212 4.13 18.02 9.84
N GLY A 213 2.97 17.66 10.41
CA GLY A 213 1.81 18.54 10.55
C GLY A 213 0.85 18.54 9.37
N CYS A 214 1.13 17.78 8.31
CA CYS A 214 0.13 17.51 7.27
C CYS A 214 -0.80 16.35 7.67
N TYR A 215 -1.87 16.18 6.89
CA TYR A 215 -2.83 15.09 7.02
C TYR A 215 -2.86 14.29 5.72
N THR A 216 -2.92 12.96 5.85
CA THR A 216 -3.02 12.03 4.71
C THR A 216 -4.17 11.07 4.90
N ALA A 217 -4.87 10.75 3.80
CA ALA A 217 -5.95 9.76 3.74
C ALA A 217 -5.68 8.77 2.58
N GLN A 218 -6.23 7.57 2.71
CA GLN A 218 -6.15 6.45 1.75
C GLN A 218 -7.51 5.77 1.62
N PHE A 219 -7.81 5.33 0.40
CA PHE A 219 -8.82 4.30 0.11
C PHE A 219 -8.25 3.36 -0.93
N GLU A 220 -8.68 2.11 -0.89
CA GLU A 220 -8.18 1.07 -1.78
C GLU A 220 -9.21 -0.03 -2.03
N HIS A 221 -9.20 -0.58 -3.25
CA HIS A 221 -9.83 -1.88 -3.52
C HIS A 221 -8.95 -2.77 -4.39
N THR A 222 -9.12 -4.08 -4.21
CA THR A 222 -8.66 -5.09 -5.16
C THR A 222 -9.68 -5.26 -6.29
N ILE A 223 -9.20 -5.25 -7.53
CA ILE A 223 -9.99 -5.53 -8.73
C ILE A 223 -9.43 -6.72 -9.51
N LEU A 224 -10.34 -7.46 -10.16
CA LEU A 224 -10.03 -8.57 -11.06
C LEU A 224 -10.37 -8.17 -12.50
N LEU A 225 -9.41 -8.23 -13.40
CA LEU A 225 -9.64 -8.00 -14.83
C LEU A 225 -10.02 -9.31 -15.53
N ARG A 226 -11.23 -9.79 -15.28
CA ARG A 226 -11.71 -11.06 -15.85
C ARG A 226 -12.00 -10.89 -17.36
N PRO A 227 -11.96 -11.98 -18.15
CA PRO A 227 -12.25 -11.91 -19.59
C PRO A 227 -13.62 -11.31 -19.95
N THR A 228 -14.61 -11.45 -19.05
CA THR A 228 -15.99 -11.02 -19.28
C THR A 228 -16.36 -9.71 -18.60
N CYS A 229 -15.59 -9.27 -17.60
CA CYS A 229 -15.90 -8.09 -16.80
C CYS A 229 -14.74 -7.66 -15.90
N LYS A 230 -14.77 -6.42 -15.46
CA LYS A 230 -14.01 -5.96 -14.29
C LYS A 230 -14.83 -6.20 -13.03
N GLU A 231 -14.29 -6.95 -12.08
CA GLU A 231 -14.92 -7.22 -10.78
C GLU A 231 -14.17 -6.50 -9.67
N ILE A 232 -14.87 -5.70 -8.88
CA ILE A 232 -14.31 -5.02 -7.70
C ILE A 232 -14.52 -5.95 -6.51
N ILE A 233 -13.64 -6.94 -6.38
CA ILE A 233 -13.87 -8.11 -5.51
C ILE A 233 -13.94 -7.73 -4.02
N SER A 234 -13.28 -6.63 -3.61
CA SER A 234 -13.32 -6.15 -2.23
C SER A 234 -14.40 -5.08 -1.97
N ARG A 235 -15.30 -4.81 -2.91
CA ARG A 235 -16.36 -3.80 -2.71
C ARG A 235 -17.33 -4.24 -1.61
N GLY A 236 -17.61 -3.33 -0.68
CA GLY A 236 -18.63 -3.52 0.36
C GLY A 236 -19.80 -2.55 0.21
N THR A 237 -20.72 -2.58 1.19
CA THR A 237 -21.79 -1.57 1.32
C THR A 237 -21.31 -0.29 2.01
N ASP A 238 -20.12 -0.34 2.60
CA ASP A 238 -19.46 0.70 3.39
C ASP A 238 -18.61 1.63 2.52
N TYR A 239 -17.76 1.08 1.64
CA TYR A 239 -17.02 1.88 0.67
C TYR A 239 -16.75 1.16 -0.62
#